data_AF-A7HNC8-F1
#
_entry.id   AF-A7HNC8-F1
#
_cell.length_a   1.000
_cell.length_b   1.000
_cell.length_c   1.000
_cell.angle_alpha   90.00
_cell.angle_beta   90.00
_cell.angle_gamma   90.00
#
_symmetry.space_group_name_H-M   'P 1'
#
loop_
_entity.id
_entity.type
_entity.pdbx_description
1 polymer ?
#
loop_
_entity_poly.entity_id
_entity_poly.type
_entity_poly.pdbx_seq_one_letter_code
_entity_poly.pdbx_strand_id
1 'polypeptide(L)'
;MEIKSVEKLLNMTEEDIQKLTFKELMELVEFIKTTFLSSELEIEKQIELYSKAILLLTKAKEKLTMIKKQKEEIDRKYEEFINRIDLD
;
A
#
# COMPACT_ATOMS: atom_id res chain seq x y z
N MET A 1 0.84 -12.30 5.64
CA MET A 1 1.61 -12.20 6.91
C MET A 1 0.61 -12.16 8.07
N GLU A 2 0.66 -13.08 9.05
CA GLU A 2 -0.20 -12.95 10.24
C GLU A 2 0.36 -11.87 11.18
N ILE A 3 -0.21 -10.67 11.10
CA ILE A 3 -0.07 -9.65 12.15
C ILE A 3 -1.19 -9.89 13.14
N LYS A 4 -0.85 -10.43 14.31
CA LYS A 4 -1.81 -10.79 15.37
C LYS A 4 -1.92 -9.74 16.49
N SER A 5 -1.17 -8.64 16.44
CA SER A 5 -1.23 -7.61 17.47
C SER A 5 -0.86 -6.22 16.96
N VAL A 6 -1.44 -5.22 17.63
CA VAL A 6 -1.19 -3.79 17.43
C VAL A 6 0.28 -3.45 17.66
N GLU A 7 0.91 -3.98 18.72
CA GLU A 7 2.35 -3.74 18.97
C GLU A 7 3.23 -4.19 17.80
N LYS A 8 2.93 -5.33 17.17
CA LYS A 8 3.73 -5.82 16.04
C LYS A 8 3.63 -4.88 14.85
N LEU A 9 2.45 -4.32 14.59
CA LEU A 9 2.24 -3.34 13.53
C LEU A 9 2.98 -2.03 13.82
N LEU A 10 2.90 -1.52 15.04
CA LEU A 10 3.56 -0.27 15.44
C LEU A 10 5.09 -0.38 15.35
N ASN A 11 5.64 -1.55 15.65
CA ASN A 11 7.08 -1.82 15.60
C ASN A 11 7.63 -2.09 14.19
N MET A 12 6.79 -2.16 13.14
CA MET A 12 7.29 -2.34 11.77
C MET A 12 8.12 -1.13 11.34
N THR A 13 9.33 -1.39 10.85
CA THR A 13 10.19 -0.34 10.28
C THR A 13 9.68 0.10 8.92
N GLU A 14 10.16 1.24 8.42
CA GLU A 14 9.82 1.69 7.07
C GLU A 14 10.32 0.70 6.00
N GLU A 15 11.49 0.08 6.20
CA GLU A 15 12.03 -0.96 5.31
C GLU A 15 11.13 -2.20 5.26
N ASP A 16 10.58 -2.62 6.40
CA ASP A 16 9.63 -3.75 6.45
C ASP A 16 8.38 -3.42 5.63
N ILE A 17 7.85 -2.21 5.80
CA ILE A 17 6.67 -1.74 5.09
C ILE A 17 6.92 -1.63 3.58
N GLN A 18 8.12 -1.20 3.17
CA GLN A 18 8.47 -1.02 1.77
C GLN A 18 8.44 -2.33 0.98
N LYS A 19 8.78 -3.44 1.65
CA LYS A 19 8.76 -4.81 1.08
C LYS A 19 7.35 -5.37 0.89
N LEU A 20 6.34 -4.82 1.55
CA LEU A 20 4.97 -5.31 1.45
C LEU A 20 4.38 -5.09 0.06
N THR A 21 3.47 -5.98 -0.33
CA THR A 21 2.62 -5.79 -1.51
C THR A 21 1.52 -4.76 -1.24
N PHE A 22 0.91 -4.22 -2.30
CA PHE A 22 -0.25 -3.32 -2.15
C PHE A 22 -1.38 -3.97 -1.33
N LYS A 23 -1.67 -5.25 -1.60
CA LYS A 23 -2.70 -6.02 -0.88
C LYS A 23 -2.39 -6.08 0.61
N GLU A 24 -1.17 -6.46 0.98
CA GLU A 24 -0.76 -6.54 2.39
C GLU A 24 -0.82 -5.17 3.08
N LEU A 25 -0.40 -4.09 2.42
CA LEU A 25 -0.54 -2.74 2.96
C LEU A 25 -2.01 -2.41 3.28
N MET A 26 -2.93 -2.73 2.38
CA MET A 26 -4.36 -2.48 2.59
C MET A 26 -4.97 -3.36 3.68
N GLU A 27 -4.55 -4.61 3.79
CA GLU A 27 -4.95 -5.51 4.89
C GLU A 27 -4.54 -4.93 6.26
N LEU A 28 -3.34 -4.33 6.36
CA LEU A 28 -2.89 -3.67 7.59
C LEU A 28 -3.67 -2.39 7.90
N VAL A 29 -4.04 -1.60 6.88
CA VAL A 29 -4.91 -0.43 7.08
C VAL A 29 -6.29 -0.86 7.59
N GLU A 30 -6.87 -1.93 7.03
CA GLU A 30 -8.16 -2.44 7.49
C GLU A 30 -8.08 -3.01 8.91
N PHE A 31 -6.96 -3.65 9.27
CA PHE A 31 -6.70 -4.08 10.64
C PHE A 31 -6.65 -2.88 11.61
N ILE A 32 -5.97 -1.79 11.26
CA ILE A 32 -5.94 -0.56 12.08
C ILE A 32 -7.35 0.01 12.25
N LYS A 33 -8.11 0.12 11.16
CA LYS A 33 -9.49 0.61 11.18
C LYS A 33 -10.39 -0.24 12.08
N THR A 34 -10.27 -1.56 11.98
CA THR A 34 -11.05 -2.49 12.81
C THR A 34 -10.69 -2.34 14.28
N THR A 35 -9.39 -2.20 14.58
CA THR A 35 -8.90 -1.96 15.95
C THR A 35 -9.51 -0.70 16.56
N PHE A 36 -9.57 0.41 15.79
CA PHE A 36 -10.23 1.64 16.27
C PHE A 36 -11.70 1.45 16.64
N LEU A 37 -12.43 0.62 15.90
CA LEU A 37 -13.86 0.38 16.15
C LEU A 37 -14.10 -0.58 17.31
N SER A 38 -13.14 -1.45 17.63
CA SER A 38 -13.34 -2.56 18.55
C SER A 38 -12.67 -2.39 19.91
N SER A 39 -11.87 -1.35 20.13
CA SER A 39 -11.07 -1.24 21.36
C SER A 39 -11.05 0.18 21.95
N GLU A 40 -11.17 0.26 23.28
CA GLU A 40 -10.90 1.47 24.06
C GLU A 40 -9.38 1.64 24.21
N LEU A 41 -8.70 2.00 23.11
CA LEU A 41 -7.29 2.36 23.17
C LEU A 41 -7.11 3.73 23.81
N GLU A 42 -6.05 3.88 24.60
CA GLU A 42 -5.58 5.18 25.06
C GLU A 42 -5.24 6.09 23.88
N ILE A 43 -5.41 7.40 24.04
CA ILE A 43 -5.31 8.38 22.96
C ILE A 43 -3.93 8.40 22.31
N GLU A 44 -2.86 8.14 23.07
CA GLU A 44 -1.50 8.04 22.57
C GLU A 44 -1.35 6.89 21.56
N LYS A 45 -1.85 5.70 21.90
CA LYS A 45 -1.83 4.54 20.98
C LYS A 45 -2.68 4.79 19.74
N GLN A 46 -3.79 5.50 19.88
CA GLN A 46 -4.62 5.90 18.76
C GLN A 46 -3.86 6.81 17.77
N ILE A 47 -3.14 7.81 18.28
CA ILE A 47 -2.33 8.74 17.47
C ILE A 47 -1.20 7.99 16.73
N GLU A 48 -0.52 7.06 17.41
CA GLU A 48 0.52 6.23 16.79
C GLU A 48 -0.05 5.36 15.66
N LEU A 49 -1.21 4.74 15.87
CA LEU A 49 -1.89 3.94 14.84
C LEU A 49 -2.31 4.77 13.65
N TYR A 50 -2.83 5.99 13.85
CA TYR A 50 -3.15 6.90 12.75
C TYR A 50 -1.91 7.25 11.94
N SER A 51 -0.80 7.57 12.62
CA SER A 51 0.47 7.90 11.96
C SER A 51 0.97 6.72 11.14
N LYS A 52 0.87 5.50 11.68
CA LYS A 52 1.24 4.28 10.94
C LYS A 52 0.31 4.03 9.74
N ALA A 53 -1.00 4.25 9.89
CA ALA A 53 -1.95 4.12 8.78
C ALA A 53 -1.64 5.07 7.63
N ILE A 54 -1.28 6.32 7.93
CA ILE A 54 -0.86 7.31 6.93
C ILE A 54 0.38 6.81 6.17
N LEU A 55 1.38 6.28 6.89
CA LEU A 55 2.57 5.69 6.27
C LEU A 55 2.21 4.54 5.33
N LEU A 56 1.39 3.58 5.79
CA LEU A 56 0.93 2.45 4.98
C LEU A 56 0.20 2.91 3.71
N LEU A 57 -0.73 3.86 3.84
CA LEU A 57 -1.48 4.43 2.72
C LEU A 57 -0.58 5.17 1.73
N THR A 58 0.44 5.86 2.23
CA THR A 58 1.42 6.57 1.39
C THR A 58 2.20 5.59 0.53
N LYS A 59 2.71 4.50 1.13
CA LYS A 59 3.41 3.44 0.39
C LYS A 59 2.47 2.71 -0.59
N ALA A 60 1.21 2.53 -0.22
CA ALA A 60 0.21 1.93 -1.11
C ALA A 60 -0.03 2.82 -2.35
N LYS A 61 -0.16 4.14 -2.16
CA LYS A 61 -0.29 5.13 -3.24
C LYS A 61 0.94 5.15 -4.15
N GLU A 62 2.15 5.09 -3.60
CA GLU A 62 3.39 5.01 -4.38
C GLU A 62 3.38 3.80 -5.32
N LYS A 63 3.03 2.61 -4.80
CA LYS A 63 2.96 1.38 -5.59
C LYS A 63 1.90 1.46 -6.69
N LEU A 64 0.71 2.00 -6.41
CA LEU A 64 -0.31 2.22 -7.43
C LEU A 64 0.16 3.18 -8.54
N THR A 65 0.84 4.26 -8.14
CA THR A 65 1.36 5.24 -9.09
C THR A 65 2.41 4.61 -10.02
N MET A 66 3.28 3.75 -9.47
CA MET A 66 4.26 3.01 -10.26
C MET A 66 3.58 2.06 -11.26
N ILE A 67 2.58 1.29 -10.82
CA ILE A 67 1.83 0.36 -11.69
C ILE A 67 1.12 1.13 -12.80
N LYS A 68 0.51 2.28 -12.49
CA LYS A 68 -0.14 3.13 -13.49
C LYS A 68 0.83 3.58 -14.57
N LYS A 69 2.04 4.04 -14.19
CA LYS A 69 3.09 4.42 -15.14
C LYS A 69 3.55 3.25 -16.00
N GLN A 70 3.73 2.06 -15.40
CA GLN A 70 4.10 0.85 -16.13
C GLN A 70 3.05 0.48 -17.17
N LYS A 71 1.76 0.58 -16.82
CA LYS A 71 0.66 0.37 -17.75
C LYS A 71 0.70 1.35 -18.91
N GLU A 72 0.82 2.65 -18.63
CA GLU A 72 0.91 3.70 -19.66
C GLU A 72 2.09 3.46 -20.62
N GLU A 73 3.22 2.95 -20.13
CA GLU A 73 4.36 2.60 -20.98
C GLU A 73 4.10 1.36 -21.86
N ILE A 74 3.42 0.34 -21.32
CA ILE A 74 3.04 -0.86 -22.08
C ILE A 74 2.05 -0.48 -23.19
N ASP A 75 1.02 0.30 -22.85
CA ASP A 75 0.00 0.75 -23.80
C ASP A 75 0.66 1.53 -24.95
N ARG A 76 1.59 2.45 -24.65
CA ARG A 76 2.37 3.17 -25.67
C ARG A 76 3.18 2.24 -26.57
N LYS A 77 3.92 1.29 -25.99
CA LYS A 77 4.73 0.33 -26.76
C LYS A 77 3.86 -0.57 -27.65
N TYR A 78 2.67 -0.92 -27.17
CA TYR A 78 1.71 -1.71 -27.93
C TYR A 78 1.16 -0.93 -29.13
N GLU A 79 0.78 0.34 -28.94
CA GLU A 79 0.36 1.22 -30.04
C GLU A 79 1.47 1.41 -31.08
N GLU A 80 2.71 1.65 -30.64
CA GLU A 80 3.87 1.75 -31.53
C GLU A 80 4.09 0.46 -32.34
N PHE A 81 3.86 -0.70 -31.74
CA PHE A 81 4.00 -2.00 -32.40
C PHE A 81 2.91 -2.22 -33.46
N ILE A 82 1.64 -1.96 -33.13
CA ILE A 82 0.53 -2.08 -34.09
C ILE A 82 0.73 -1.14 -35.28
N ASN A 83 1.08 0.13 -35.03
CA ASN A 83 1.33 1.09 -36.10
C ASN A 83 2.48 0.68 -37.04
N ARG A 84 3.47 -0.08 -36.56
CA ARG A 84 4.53 -0.62 -37.44
C ARG A 84 4.03 -1.78 -38.30
N ILE A 85 3.15 -2.63 -37.78
CA ILE A 85 2.59 -3.76 -38.53
C ILE A 85 1.59 -3.30 -39.58
N ASP A 86 0.77 -2.28 -39.28
CA ASP A 86 -0.23 -1.77 -40.24
C ASP A 86 0.40 -0.94 -41.39
N LEU A 87 1.69 -0.60 -41.30
CA LEU A 87 2.46 0.13 -42.31
C LEU A 87 3.31 -0.77 -43.23
N ASP A 88 3.37 -2.08 -42.95
CA ASP A 88 4.01 -3.13 -43.79
C ASP A 88 2.95 -3.89 -44.62
#